data_AF-A0A2E7JPE4-F1
#
_entry.id   AF-A0A2E7JPE4-F1
#
_cell.length_a   1.000
_cell.length_b   1.000
_cell.length_c   1.000
_cell.angle_alpha   90.00
_cell.angle_beta   90.00
_cell.angle_gamma   90.00
#
_symmetry.space_group_name_H-M   'P 1'
#
loop_
_entity.id
_entity.type
_entity.pdbx_description
1 polymer ?
#
loop_
_entity_poly.entity_id
_entity_poly.type
_entity_poly.pdbx_seq_one_letter_code
_entity_poly.pdbx_strand_id
1 'polypeptide(L)'
;MSAAGWQLVLIDGLFLALAAGMGLWFRGWLKREKRELDQRLEVLEAQHARLERVSGRLQTVCRVLELLGREDIAGERAEAASRSGAARSSRQAAAPPTPASQREADFEKAWQLLTEGATPAEVAQQLDLGLAEVELMHRMLRYRHQG
;
A
#
# COMPACT_ATOMS: atom_id res chain seq x y z
N MET A 1 23.31 23.98 67.59
CA MET A 1 23.19 23.49 66.19
C MET A 1 23.42 24.70 65.29
N SER A 2 24.49 24.70 64.48
CA SER A 2 24.94 25.89 63.76
C SER A 2 24.03 26.22 62.57
N ALA A 3 23.89 27.51 62.24
CA ALA A 3 23.08 28.01 61.12
C ALA A 3 23.42 27.35 59.76
N ALA A 4 24.67 26.89 59.60
CA ALA A 4 25.14 26.16 58.43
C ALA A 4 24.41 24.81 58.22
N GLY A 5 24.04 24.11 59.32
CA GLY A 5 23.30 22.85 59.23
C GLY A 5 21.86 23.04 58.74
N TRP A 6 21.22 24.14 59.14
CA TRP A 6 19.88 24.49 58.66
C TRP A 6 19.86 24.94 57.20
N GLN A 7 20.91 25.63 56.74
CA GLN A 7 21.05 26.00 55.32
C GLN A 7 21.19 24.78 54.41
N LEU A 8 21.96 23.76 54.81
CA LEU A 8 22.10 22.53 54.01
C LEU A 8 20.75 21.81 53.85
N VAL A 9 19.99 21.67 54.93
CA VAL A 9 18.67 21.00 54.90
C VAL A 9 17.68 21.78 54.01
N LEU A 10 17.72 23.11 54.02
CA LEU A 10 16.90 23.94 53.15
C LEU A 10 17.26 23.78 51.67
N ILE A 11 18.55 23.71 51.34
CA ILE A 11 19.03 23.53 49.97
C ILE A 11 18.63 22.14 49.45
N ASP A 12 18.85 21.09 50.24
CA ASP A 12 18.48 19.72 49.86
C ASP A 12 16.96 19.56 49.70
N GLY A 13 16.17 20.17 50.59
CA GLY A 13 14.72 20.20 50.49
C GLY A 13 14.22 20.91 49.23
N LEU A 14 14.83 22.05 48.89
CA LEU A 14 14.53 22.76 47.64
C LEU A 14 14.89 21.91 46.41
N PHE A 15 16.04 21.23 46.45
CA PHE A 15 16.50 20.38 45.35
C PHE A 15 15.57 19.18 45.14
N LEU A 16 15.14 18.53 46.22
CA LEU A 16 14.15 17.44 46.20
C LEU A 16 12.80 17.90 45.65
N ALA A 17 12.33 19.09 46.06
CA ALA A 17 11.08 19.65 45.55
C ALA A 17 11.16 19.95 44.05
N LEU A 18 12.29 20.50 43.59
CA LEU A 18 12.52 20.83 42.19
C LEU A 18 12.66 19.56 41.34
N ALA A 19 13.39 18.56 41.82
CA ALA A 19 13.51 17.26 41.17
C ALA A 19 12.16 16.53 41.09
N ALA A 20 11.35 16.56 42.15
CA ALA A 20 10.01 15.97 42.14
C ALA A 20 9.07 16.69 41.17
N GLY A 21 9.10 18.03 41.13
CA GLY A 21 8.34 18.83 40.18
C GLY A 21 8.73 18.53 38.74
N MET A 22 10.03 18.45 38.46
CA MET A 22 10.56 18.14 37.13
C MET A 22 10.23 16.70 36.71
N GLY A 23 10.29 15.73 37.64
CA GLY A 23 9.90 14.35 37.39
C GLY A 23 8.40 14.19 37.07
N LEU A 24 7.54 14.90 37.80
CA LEU A 24 6.10 14.94 37.52
C LEU A 24 5.80 15.59 36.16
N TRP A 25 6.49 16.69 35.84
CA TRP A 25 6.37 17.36 34.55
C TRP A 25 6.81 16.44 33.40
N PHE A 26 7.98 15.81 33.50
CA PHE A 26 8.51 14.90 32.49
C PHE A 26 7.61 13.67 32.29
N ARG A 27 7.06 13.12 33.39
CA ARG A 27 6.10 12.01 33.34
C ARG A 27 4.76 12.41 32.70
N GLY A 28 4.32 13.65 32.92
CA GLY A 28 3.15 14.22 32.24
C GLY A 28 3.40 14.43 30.74
N TRP A 29 4.59 14.91 30.39
CA TRP A 29 5.01 15.12 29.00
C TRP A 29 5.15 13.80 28.24
N LEU A 30 5.84 12.80 28.80
CA LEU A 30 5.93 11.44 28.23
C LEU A 30 4.55 10.79 28.02
N LYS A 31 3.59 11.03 28.93
CA LYS A 31 2.22 10.56 28.75
C LYS A 31 1.51 11.23 27.58
N ARG A 32 1.78 12.52 27.30
CA ARG A 32 1.21 13.22 26.15
C ARG A 32 1.81 12.70 24.86
N GLU A 33 3.13 12.54 24.82
CA GLU A 33 3.86 12.07 23.65
C GLU A 33 3.50 10.61 23.31
N LYS A 34 3.39 9.74 24.32
CA LYS A 34 2.92 8.36 24.14
C LYS A 34 1.50 8.28 23.59
N ARG A 35 0.60 9.18 24.02
CA ARG A 35 -0.76 9.24 23.47
C ARG A 35 -0.79 9.63 22.00
N GLU A 36 0.09 10.53 21.58
CA GLU A 36 0.19 10.92 20.17
C GLU A 36 0.71 9.76 19.31
N LEU A 37 1.67 8.98 19.82
CA LEU A 37 2.16 7.78 19.14
C LEU A 37 1.10 6.66 19.08
N ASP A 38 0.39 6.41 20.19
CA ASP A 38 -0.69 5.42 20.23
C ASP A 38 -1.83 5.79 19.25
N GLN A 39 -2.17 7.07 19.14
CA GLN A 39 -3.15 7.55 18.14
C GLN A 39 -2.71 7.30 16.69
N ARG A 40 -1.42 7.48 16.39
CA ARG A 40 -0.90 7.19 15.05
C ARG A 40 -0.95 5.70 14.76
N LEU A 41 -0.63 4.85 15.74
CA LEU A 41 -0.73 3.40 15.63
C LEU A 41 -2.17 2.95 15.35
N GLU A 42 -3.15 3.47 16.07
CA GLU A 42 -4.57 3.16 15.84
C GLU A 42 -5.03 3.56 14.42
N VAL A 43 -4.57 4.70 13.91
CA VAL A 43 -4.91 5.13 12.53
C VAL A 43 -4.27 4.21 11.49
N LEU A 44 -3.01 3.80 11.69
CA LEU A 44 -2.31 2.85 10.83
C LEU A 44 -2.98 1.47 10.85
N GLU A 45 -3.37 0.98 12.01
CA GLU A 45 -4.06 -0.30 12.18
C GLU A 45 -5.44 -0.29 11.53
N ALA A 46 -6.18 0.82 11.65
CA ALA A 46 -7.45 1.01 10.96
C ALA A 46 -7.30 1.02 9.42
N GLN A 47 -6.21 1.59 8.89
CA GLN A 47 -5.91 1.53 7.46
C GLN A 47 -5.55 0.11 7.01
N HIS A 48 -4.77 -0.62 7.82
CA HIS A 48 -4.41 -1.99 7.52
C HIS A 48 -5.65 -2.90 7.47
N ALA A 49 -6.56 -2.78 8.44
CA ALA A 49 -7.82 -3.52 8.45
C ALA A 49 -8.72 -3.20 7.25
N ARG A 50 -8.66 -1.96 6.74
CA ARG A 50 -9.41 -1.54 5.54
C ARG A 50 -8.81 -2.13 4.27
N LEU A 51 -7.47 -2.16 4.18
CA LEU A 51 -6.73 -2.78 3.09
C LEU A 51 -6.95 -4.30 3.04
N GLU A 52 -6.94 -4.98 4.18
CA GLU A 52 -7.25 -6.42 4.24
C GLU A 52 -8.66 -6.74 3.73
N ARG A 53 -9.68 -5.94 4.10
CA ARG A 53 -11.04 -6.12 3.57
C ARG A 53 -11.12 -5.95 2.06
N VAL A 54 -10.37 -4.99 1.51
CA VAL A 54 -10.34 -4.76 0.06
C VAL A 54 -9.58 -5.89 -0.64
N SER A 55 -8.45 -6.33 -0.08
CA SER A 55 -7.67 -7.47 -0.57
C SER A 55 -8.51 -8.76 -0.60
N GLY A 56 -9.22 -9.08 0.50
CA GLY A 56 -10.08 -10.26 0.55
C GLY A 56 -11.22 -10.21 -0.47
N ARG A 57 -11.78 -9.02 -0.72
CA ARG A 57 -12.79 -8.81 -1.75
C ARG A 57 -12.22 -8.96 -3.16
N LEU A 58 -11.04 -8.41 -3.43
CA LEU A 58 -10.34 -8.60 -4.70
C LEU A 58 -10.02 -10.08 -4.93
N GLN A 59 -9.53 -10.77 -3.92
CA GLN A 59 -9.19 -12.19 -4.03
C GLN A 59 -10.43 -13.06 -4.27
N THR A 60 -11.57 -12.70 -3.67
CA THR A 60 -12.87 -13.33 -3.95
C THR A 60 -13.30 -13.07 -5.40
N VAL A 61 -13.17 -11.83 -5.87
CA VAL A 61 -13.48 -11.45 -7.27
C VAL A 61 -12.56 -12.18 -8.26
N CYS A 62 -11.26 -12.26 -8.00
CA CYS A 62 -10.33 -13.04 -8.82
C CYS A 62 -10.72 -14.53 -8.86
N ARG A 63 -11.10 -15.13 -7.73
CA ARG A 63 -11.60 -16.52 -7.71
C ARG A 63 -12.89 -16.71 -8.51
N VAL A 64 -13.82 -15.77 -8.43
CA VAL A 64 -15.07 -15.82 -9.20
C VAL A 64 -14.78 -15.67 -10.69
N LEU A 65 -13.87 -14.76 -11.06
CA LEU A 65 -13.44 -14.58 -12.45
C LEU A 65 -12.66 -15.80 -12.98
N GLU A 66 -11.83 -16.45 -12.16
CA GLU A 66 -11.16 -17.71 -12.53
C GLU A 66 -12.17 -18.85 -12.73
N LEU A 67 -13.21 -18.93 -11.90
CA LEU A 67 -14.27 -19.93 -12.04
C LEU A 67 -15.11 -19.67 -13.29
N LEU A 68 -15.54 -18.43 -13.50
CA LEU A 68 -16.36 -18.04 -14.66
C LEU A 68 -15.57 -18.15 -15.96
N GLY A 69 -14.30 -17.72 -15.96
CA GLY A 69 -13.40 -17.91 -17.10
C GLY A 69 -13.12 -19.38 -17.38
N ARG A 70 -13.16 -20.26 -16.38
CA ARG A 70 -13.04 -21.71 -16.58
C ARG A 70 -14.32 -22.34 -17.14
N GLU A 71 -15.48 -21.76 -16.88
CA GLU A 71 -16.76 -22.17 -17.47
C GLU A 71 -16.91 -21.68 -18.92
N ASP A 72 -16.50 -20.45 -19.24
CA ASP A 72 -16.45 -19.97 -20.63
C ASP A 72 -15.46 -20.80 -21.47
N ILE A 73 -14.27 -21.12 -20.94
CA ILE A 73 -13.31 -22.00 -21.63
C ILE A 73 -13.83 -23.44 -21.75
N ALA A 74 -14.64 -23.93 -20.79
CA ALA A 74 -15.24 -25.27 -20.86
C ALA A 74 -16.40 -25.34 -21.87
N GLY A 75 -17.21 -24.27 -21.98
CA GLY A 75 -18.25 -24.12 -22.99
C GLY A 75 -17.68 -23.97 -24.40
N GLU A 76 -16.63 -23.16 -24.58
CA GLU A 76 -15.91 -23.03 -25.85
C GLU A 76 -15.16 -24.32 -26.22
N ARG A 77 -14.62 -25.08 -25.26
CA ARG A 77 -14.01 -26.40 -25.53
C ARG A 77 -15.03 -27.45 -25.97
N ALA A 78 -16.27 -27.41 -25.47
CA ALA A 78 -17.29 -28.36 -25.86
C ALA A 78 -17.78 -28.12 -27.30
N GLU A 79 -17.91 -26.85 -27.72
CA GLU A 79 -18.20 -26.53 -29.12
C GLU A 79 -16.99 -26.75 -30.06
N ALA A 80 -15.78 -26.41 -29.61
CA ALA A 80 -14.55 -26.58 -30.42
C ALA A 80 -14.13 -28.05 -30.60
N ALA A 81 -14.41 -28.92 -29.62
CA ALA A 81 -14.13 -30.36 -29.71
C ALA A 81 -14.97 -31.07 -30.80
N SER A 82 -16.12 -30.50 -31.20
CA SER A 82 -16.93 -31.06 -32.29
C SER A 82 -16.36 -30.77 -33.70
N ARG A 83 -15.41 -29.82 -33.82
CA ARG A 83 -14.90 -29.34 -35.13
C ARG A 83 -13.43 -29.63 -35.41
N SER A 84 -12.64 -30.10 -34.45
CA SER A 84 -11.18 -30.24 -34.61
C SER A 84 -10.67 -31.68 -34.43
N GLY A 85 -11.19 -32.59 -35.25
CA GLY A 85 -10.64 -33.95 -35.42
C GLY A 85 -9.48 -34.05 -36.41
N ALA A 86 -8.98 -32.94 -36.96
CA ALA A 86 -7.97 -32.96 -38.00
C ALA A 86 -7.05 -31.74 -37.93
N ALA A 87 -5.82 -31.94 -37.42
CA ALA A 87 -4.57 -31.25 -37.76
C ALA A 87 -3.71 -30.92 -36.52
N ARG A 88 -2.70 -31.79 -36.31
CA ARG A 88 -1.30 -31.43 -36.06
C ARG A 88 -1.00 -30.29 -35.08
N SER A 89 -0.52 -30.69 -33.91
CA SER A 89 0.80 -30.32 -33.37
C SER A 89 1.54 -29.20 -34.11
N SER A 90 1.54 -27.99 -33.55
CA SER A 90 2.70 -27.09 -33.59
C SER A 90 2.65 -26.04 -32.48
N ARG A 91 3.73 -25.99 -31.71
CA ARG A 91 4.17 -24.99 -30.73
C ARG A 91 3.63 -23.56 -30.92
N GLN A 92 3.11 -22.98 -29.84
CA GLN A 92 3.32 -21.57 -29.47
C GLN A 92 3.24 -21.47 -27.94
N ALA A 93 4.35 -21.75 -27.26
CA ALA A 93 5.31 -20.73 -26.82
C ALA A 93 4.76 -19.96 -25.61
N ALA A 94 5.01 -20.53 -24.43
CA ALA A 94 4.98 -19.80 -23.17
C ALA A 94 5.90 -18.58 -23.28
N ALA A 95 5.33 -17.38 -23.18
CA ALA A 95 6.11 -16.18 -22.96
C ALA A 95 6.81 -16.31 -21.60
N PRO A 96 8.10 -15.95 -21.48
CA PRO A 96 8.79 -15.94 -20.19
C PRO A 96 8.08 -14.93 -19.26
N PRO A 97 7.94 -15.22 -17.96
CA PRO A 97 7.51 -14.20 -17.01
C PRO A 97 8.54 -13.07 -17.07
N THR A 98 8.14 -11.90 -17.56
CA THR A 98 8.95 -10.68 -17.50
C THR A 98 9.36 -10.51 -16.03
N PRO A 99 10.67 -10.34 -15.72
CA PRO A 99 11.10 -10.17 -14.34
C PRO A 99 10.37 -8.98 -13.73
N ALA A 100 9.91 -9.10 -12.48
CA ALA A 100 9.08 -8.09 -11.82
C ALA A 100 9.68 -6.67 -11.90
N SER A 101 11.01 -6.56 -11.89
CA SER A 101 11.76 -5.32 -12.05
C SER A 101 11.53 -4.60 -13.38
N GLN A 102 11.25 -5.34 -14.46
CA GLN A 102 10.98 -4.76 -15.78
C GLN A 102 9.57 -4.17 -15.83
N ARG A 103 8.58 -4.86 -15.26
CA ARG A 103 7.22 -4.31 -15.11
C ARG A 103 7.21 -3.03 -14.29
N GLU A 104 7.95 -2.99 -13.17
CA GLU A 104 8.07 -1.80 -12.34
C GLU A 104 8.64 -0.60 -13.13
N ALA A 105 9.68 -0.82 -13.93
CA ALA A 105 10.26 0.22 -14.79
C ALA A 105 9.29 0.70 -15.88
N ASP A 106 8.48 -0.21 -16.44
CA ASP A 106 7.47 0.13 -17.44
C ASP A 106 6.33 0.95 -16.82
N PHE A 107 5.91 0.64 -15.59
CA PHE A 107 4.95 1.47 -14.84
C PHE A 107 5.51 2.85 -14.49
N GLU A 108 6.79 2.96 -14.13
CA GLU A 108 7.42 4.25 -13.84
C GLU A 108 7.46 5.14 -15.10
N LYS A 109 7.80 4.56 -16.25
CA LYS A 109 7.74 5.26 -17.55
C LYS A 109 6.31 5.66 -17.93
N ALA A 110 5.34 4.76 -17.75
CA ALA A 110 3.94 5.08 -18.00
C ALA A 110 3.46 6.25 -17.13
N TRP A 111 3.92 6.34 -15.88
CA TRP A 111 3.61 7.45 -14.99
C TRP A 111 4.21 8.78 -15.48
N GLN A 112 5.45 8.77 -15.96
CA GLN A 112 6.09 9.95 -16.55
C GLN A 112 5.32 10.44 -17.78
N LEU A 113 5.00 9.55 -18.73
CA LEU A 113 4.26 9.89 -19.95
C LEU A 113 2.86 10.45 -19.65
N LEU A 114 2.15 9.87 -18.67
CA LEU A 114 0.85 10.39 -18.23
C LEU A 114 0.95 11.76 -17.55
N THR A 115 2.07 12.05 -16.88
CA THR A 115 2.33 13.36 -16.26
C THR A 115 2.67 14.41 -17.32
N GLU A 116 3.32 14.01 -18.41
CA GLU A 116 3.61 14.84 -19.58
C GLU A 116 2.38 15.11 -20.45
N GLY A 117 1.24 14.46 -20.16
CA GLY A 117 -0.05 14.69 -20.81
C GLY A 117 -0.39 13.70 -21.94
N ALA A 118 0.36 12.61 -22.08
CA ALA A 118 0.04 11.56 -23.04
C ALA A 118 -1.30 10.88 -22.71
N THR A 119 -2.01 10.42 -23.74
CA THR A 119 -3.29 9.74 -23.49
C THR A 119 -3.07 8.32 -22.96
N PRO A 120 -3.94 7.81 -22.07
CA PRO A 120 -3.78 6.46 -21.52
C PRO A 120 -3.74 5.34 -22.57
N ALA A 121 -4.41 5.53 -23.71
CA ALA A 121 -4.40 4.56 -24.81
C ALA A 121 -3.05 4.50 -25.53
N GLU A 122 -2.40 5.65 -25.75
CA GLU A 122 -1.08 5.74 -26.37
C GLU A 122 -0.01 5.11 -25.46
N VAL A 123 -0.06 5.40 -24.16
CA VAL A 123 0.88 4.87 -23.17
C VAL A 123 0.74 3.34 -23.03
N ALA A 124 -0.49 2.83 -23.03
CA ALA A 124 -0.76 1.39 -23.00
C ALA A 124 -0.18 0.68 -24.24
N GLN A 125 -0.35 1.28 -25.42
CA GLN A 125 0.18 0.73 -26.67
C GLN A 125 1.72 0.81 -26.75
N GLN A 126 2.32 1.90 -26.25
CA GLN A 126 3.77 2.14 -26.33
C GLN A 126 4.58 1.25 -25.40
N LEU A 127 4.03 0.87 -24.25
CA LEU A 127 4.71 0.09 -23.21
C LEU A 127 4.18 -1.35 -23.10
N ASP A 128 3.30 -1.77 -24.01
CA ASP A 128 2.61 -3.08 -23.98
C ASP A 128 1.95 -3.36 -22.61
N LEU A 129 1.40 -2.31 -22.00
CA LEU A 129 0.76 -2.33 -20.69
C LEU A 129 -0.76 -2.46 -20.83
N GLY A 130 -1.42 -3.01 -19.82
CA GLY A 130 -2.87 -3.11 -19.81
C GLY A 130 -3.53 -1.74 -19.79
N LEU A 131 -4.44 -1.46 -20.74
CA LEU A 131 -5.15 -0.17 -20.83
C LEU A 131 -5.87 0.19 -19.52
N ALA A 132 -6.43 -0.80 -18.82
CA ALA A 132 -7.08 -0.61 -17.53
C ALA A 132 -6.10 -0.15 -16.42
N GLU A 133 -4.86 -0.63 -16.44
CA GLU A 133 -3.83 -0.27 -15.46
C GLU A 133 -3.39 1.18 -15.67
N VAL A 134 -3.15 1.56 -16.93
CA VAL A 134 -2.77 2.93 -17.31
C VAL A 134 -3.91 3.92 -17.06
N GLU A 135 -5.17 3.54 -17.30
CA GLU A 135 -6.32 4.38 -16.99
C GLU A 135 -6.48 4.62 -15.48
N LEU A 136 -6.22 3.59 -14.66
CA LEU A 136 -6.20 3.72 -13.21
C LEU A 136 -5.11 4.71 -12.76
N MET A 137 -3.89 4.60 -13.32
CA MET A 137 -2.78 5.52 -13.04
C MET A 137 -3.14 6.97 -13.39
N HIS A 138 -3.75 7.18 -14.55
CA HIS A 138 -4.20 8.50 -14.98
C HIS A 138 -5.28 9.09 -14.05
N ARG A 139 -6.22 8.26 -13.57
CA ARG A 139 -7.21 8.70 -12.57
C ARG A 139 -6.54 9.08 -11.24
N MET A 140 -5.56 8.31 -10.78
CA MET A 140 -4.82 8.63 -9.56
C MET A 140 -4.05 9.96 -9.66
N LEU A 141 -3.43 10.24 -10.81
CA LEU A 141 -2.78 11.53 -11.07
C LEU A 141 -3.76 12.70 -10.95
N ARG A 142 -4.96 12.59 -11.52
CA ARG A 142 -5.98 13.66 -11.39
C ARG A 142 -6.39 13.92 -9.96
N TYR A 143 -6.59 12.88 -9.15
CA TYR A 143 -6.96 13.07 -7.73
C TYR A 143 -5.84 13.74 -6.94
N ARG A 144 -4.57 13.45 -7.26
CA ARG A 144 -3.42 14.09 -6.63
C ARG A 144 -3.31 15.58 -6.93
N HIS A 145 -3.70 16.01 -8.12
CA HIS A 145 -3.66 17.42 -8.50
C HIS A 145 -4.86 18.24 -7.98
N GLN A 146 -5.89 17.59 -7.42
CA GLN A 146 -7.09 18.23 -6.89
C GLN A 146 -7.12 18.38 -5.35
N GLY A 147 -6.15 17.79 -4.65
CA GLY A 147 -5.97 17.94 -3.19
C GLY A 147 -4.82 18.88 -2.88
#